data_AF-E4Z036-F1
#
_entry.id   AF-E4Z036-F1
#
_cell.length_a   1.000
_cell.length_b   1.000
_cell.length_c   1.000
_cell.angle_alpha   90.00
_cell.angle_beta   90.00
_cell.angle_gamma   90.00
#
_symmetry.space_group_name_H-M   'P 1'
#
loop_
_entity.id
_entity.type
_entity.pdbx_description
1 polymer ?
#
loop_
_entity_poly.entity_id
_entity_poly.type
_entity_poly.pdbx_seq_one_letter_code
_entity_poly.pdbx_strand_id
1 'polypeptide(L)'
;MRAVPERILFGQRFSYYKKGLAPNISTNLNIKYHDTMGSTFVNYIPVKSDQFGRISLPEKQISDSISTSKCENTAFILKEFEKTTMEFELNGETEIVTVDSGVGDEIVKEELRGEIVGNLFYPSKGGKFPVIVHINGGVNHVQDARSSLLAREGYIVLELAYNVQEYGQPVLFLRDAFPLEYVEQSIKKVLAHDKAYGDTVVLIGQCKGADMATAFGSLRPDLVELVIGAVSLSFL
;
A
#
# COMPACT_ATOMS: atom_id res chain seq x y z
N MET A 1 -15.77 -24.85 9.65
CA MET A 1 -15.66 -23.41 10.04
C MET A 1 -14.30 -22.96 9.61
N ARG A 2 -14.22 -21.86 8.85
CA ARG A 2 -12.97 -21.33 8.33
C ARG A 2 -12.05 -20.89 9.47
N ALA A 3 -10.76 -21.11 9.32
CA ALA A 3 -9.74 -20.65 10.26
C ALA A 3 -9.30 -19.21 10.01
N VAL A 4 -9.61 -18.69 8.82
CA VAL A 4 -9.31 -17.34 8.38
C VAL A 4 -10.57 -16.66 7.82
N PRO A 5 -10.67 -15.33 7.87
CA PRO A 5 -11.75 -14.60 7.22
C PRO A 5 -11.77 -14.87 5.71
N GLU A 6 -12.93 -14.66 5.07
CA GLU A 6 -13.04 -14.74 3.61
C GLU A 6 -12.39 -13.54 2.93
N ARG A 7 -12.54 -12.36 3.54
CA ARG A 7 -12.01 -11.09 3.05
C ARG A 7 -11.43 -10.30 4.21
N ILE A 8 -10.32 -9.62 3.93
CA ILE A 8 -9.74 -8.57 4.77
C ILE A 8 -9.44 -7.35 3.91
N LEU A 9 -9.39 -6.17 4.53
CA LEU A 9 -8.80 -5.01 3.89
C LEU A 9 -7.26 -5.08 3.98
N PHE A 10 -6.56 -4.52 3.00
CA PHE A 10 -5.10 -4.42 3.06
C PHE A 10 -4.66 -3.71 4.35
N GLY A 11 -3.62 -4.23 5.01
CA GLY A 11 -3.17 -3.74 6.32
C GLY A 11 -4.05 -4.16 7.53
N GLN A 12 -5.22 -4.76 7.31
CA GLN A 12 -6.06 -5.26 8.41
C GLN A 12 -5.42 -6.51 9.04
N ARG A 13 -5.34 -6.50 10.36
CA ARG A 13 -4.85 -7.64 11.16
C ARG A 13 -5.98 -8.61 11.47
N PHE A 14 -5.65 -9.89 11.59
CA PHE A 14 -6.58 -10.94 11.98
C PHE A 14 -5.85 -12.13 12.60
N SER A 15 -6.55 -12.89 13.43
CA SER A 15 -6.03 -14.09 14.08
C SER A 15 -6.38 -15.34 13.25
N TYR A 16 -5.56 -16.38 13.34
CA TYR A 16 -5.85 -17.69 12.74
C TYR A 16 -6.42 -18.62 13.82
N TYR A 17 -7.52 -19.31 13.52
CA TYR A 17 -8.15 -20.25 14.46
C TYR A 17 -8.71 -21.51 13.79
N LYS A 18 -8.01 -22.64 13.89
CA LYS A 18 -8.48 -23.93 13.36
C LYS A 18 -8.94 -24.86 14.48
N LYS A 19 -10.01 -25.61 14.25
CA LYS A 19 -10.51 -26.67 15.13
C LYS A 19 -10.76 -27.95 14.32
N GLY A 20 -10.88 -29.08 15.01
CA GLY A 20 -11.16 -30.38 14.38
C GLY A 20 -9.92 -31.12 13.90
N LEU A 21 -8.74 -30.74 14.38
CA LEU A 21 -7.49 -31.47 14.17
C LEU A 21 -7.40 -32.63 15.17
N ALA A 22 -6.53 -33.60 14.91
CA ALA A 22 -6.20 -34.55 15.97
C ALA A 22 -5.38 -33.86 17.09
N PRO A 23 -5.57 -34.24 18.37
CA PRO A 23 -4.94 -33.58 19.51
C PRO A 23 -3.41 -33.68 19.53
N ASN A 24 -2.73 -32.62 20.00
CA ASN A 24 -1.28 -32.58 20.24
C ASN A 24 -0.39 -32.86 19.02
N ILE A 25 -0.90 -32.68 17.80
CA ILE A 25 -0.15 -32.88 16.56
C ILE A 25 0.64 -31.63 16.21
N SER A 26 1.92 -31.81 15.90
CA SER A 26 2.78 -30.78 15.31
C SER A 26 2.74 -30.86 13.79
N THR A 27 2.63 -29.71 13.14
CA THR A 27 2.65 -29.56 11.67
C THR A 27 3.08 -28.13 11.30
N ASN A 28 3.13 -27.81 10.02
CA ASN A 28 3.40 -26.46 9.53
C ASN A 28 2.14 -25.87 8.90
N LEU A 29 1.81 -24.65 9.31
CA LEU A 29 0.88 -23.79 8.57
C LEU A 29 1.69 -23.08 7.49
N ASN A 30 1.54 -23.50 6.23
CA ASN A 30 2.15 -22.80 5.10
C ASN A 30 1.27 -21.61 4.71
N ILE A 31 1.90 -20.46 4.48
CA ILE A 31 1.20 -19.24 4.12
C ILE A 31 1.84 -18.70 2.84
N LYS A 32 1.00 -18.43 1.83
CA LYS A 32 1.41 -17.78 0.59
C LYS A 32 0.75 -16.42 0.45
N TYR A 33 1.49 -15.45 -0.05
CA TYR A 33 1.04 -14.10 -0.32
C TYR A 33 1.31 -13.79 -1.78
N HIS A 34 0.30 -13.30 -2.49
CA HIS A 34 0.42 -12.99 -3.91
C HIS A 34 0.49 -11.49 -4.10
N ASP A 35 1.43 -11.05 -4.93
CA ASP A 35 1.47 -9.66 -5.37
C ASP A 35 0.67 -9.50 -6.69
N THR A 36 0.50 -8.27 -7.18
CA THR A 36 -0.25 -8.04 -8.43
C THR A 36 0.62 -8.21 -9.68
N MET A 37 1.90 -8.54 -9.52
CA MET A 37 2.88 -8.74 -10.58
C MET A 37 3.10 -10.24 -10.88
N GLY A 38 2.39 -11.13 -10.18
CA GLY A 38 2.44 -12.58 -10.37
C GLY A 38 3.46 -13.29 -9.46
N SER A 39 4.12 -12.58 -8.55
CA SER A 39 5.03 -13.17 -7.58
C SER A 39 4.26 -13.85 -6.46
N THR A 40 4.80 -14.96 -5.95
CA THR A 40 4.30 -15.61 -4.74
C THR A 40 5.37 -15.61 -3.67
N PHE A 41 5.03 -15.02 -2.53
CA PHE A 41 5.86 -14.97 -1.34
C PHE A 41 5.39 -16.05 -0.39
N VAL A 42 6.31 -16.86 0.12
CA VAL A 42 5.99 -18.03 0.94
C VAL A 42 6.62 -17.91 2.32
N ASN A 43 5.88 -18.37 3.32
CA ASN A 43 6.37 -18.57 4.68
C ASN A 43 5.69 -19.78 5.31
N TYR A 44 6.19 -20.24 6.44
CA TYR A 44 5.51 -21.23 7.25
C TYR A 44 5.65 -20.92 8.74
N ILE A 45 4.62 -21.29 9.51
CA ILE A 45 4.62 -21.19 10.97
C ILE A 45 4.53 -22.62 11.51
N PRO A 46 5.52 -23.10 12.28
CA PRO A 46 5.38 -24.35 13.03
C PRO A 46 4.28 -24.21 14.06
N VAL A 47 3.33 -25.13 14.04
CA VAL A 47 2.14 -25.10 14.90
C VAL A 47 1.91 -26.46 15.56
N LYS A 48 1.32 -26.43 16.75
CA LYS A 48 0.90 -27.64 17.47
C LYS A 48 -0.54 -27.49 17.91
N SER A 49 -1.39 -28.46 17.61
CA SER A 49 -2.76 -28.48 18.11
C SER A 49 -2.79 -28.75 19.62
N ASP A 50 -3.74 -28.16 20.33
CA ASP A 50 -3.94 -28.43 21.75
C ASP A 50 -4.59 -29.81 22.00
N GLN A 51 -4.85 -30.14 23.26
CA GLN A 51 -5.51 -31.39 23.66
C GLN A 51 -6.93 -31.56 23.10
N PHE A 52 -7.54 -30.50 22.58
CA PHE A 52 -8.86 -30.50 21.96
C PHE A 52 -8.80 -30.40 20.43
N GLY A 53 -7.60 -30.51 19.84
CA GLY A 53 -7.45 -30.46 18.39
C GLY A 53 -7.60 -29.06 17.80
N ARG A 54 -7.18 -28.03 18.54
CA ARG A 54 -7.31 -26.62 18.14
C ARG A 54 -5.96 -25.95 17.96
N ILE A 55 -5.84 -25.07 16.98
CA ILE A 55 -4.70 -24.17 16.77
C ILE A 55 -5.23 -22.74 16.81
N SER A 56 -4.58 -21.88 17.58
CA SER A 56 -4.90 -20.46 17.66
C SER A 56 -3.61 -19.66 17.55
N LEU A 57 -3.49 -18.83 16.52
CA LEU A 57 -2.35 -17.92 16.34
C LEU A 57 -2.83 -16.48 16.46
N PRO A 58 -2.20 -15.66 17.32
CA PRO A 58 -2.55 -14.26 17.45
C PRO A 58 -2.17 -13.50 16.18
N GLU A 59 -2.83 -12.35 15.97
CA GLU A 59 -2.62 -11.46 14.83
C GLU A 59 -1.16 -11.11 14.55
N LYS A 60 -0.36 -10.97 15.62
CA LYS A 60 1.06 -10.64 15.50
C LYS A 60 1.83 -11.74 14.76
N GLN A 61 1.57 -13.01 15.01
CA GLN A 61 2.29 -14.11 14.35
C GLN A 61 1.99 -14.14 12.84
N ILE A 62 0.74 -13.87 12.46
CA ILE A 62 0.33 -13.73 11.05
C ILE A 62 0.99 -12.50 10.41
N SER A 63 1.09 -11.40 11.14
CA SER A 63 1.75 -10.17 10.68
C SER A 63 3.26 -10.38 10.48
N ASP A 64 3.92 -11.05 11.43
CA ASP A 64 5.35 -11.35 11.38
C ASP A 64 5.67 -12.35 10.24
N SER A 65 4.76 -13.26 9.89
CA SER A 65 4.96 -14.17 8.76
C SER A 65 4.87 -13.47 7.40
N ILE A 66 4.08 -12.38 7.29
CA ILE A 66 4.08 -11.52 6.09
C ILE A 66 5.45 -10.90 5.90
N SER A 67 5.99 -10.26 6.94
CA SER A 67 7.23 -9.46 6.85
C SER A 67 8.49 -10.30 6.64
N THR A 68 8.44 -11.59 6.98
CA THR A 68 9.57 -12.52 6.84
C THR A 68 9.40 -13.53 5.70
N SER A 69 8.36 -13.34 4.87
CA SER A 69 8.10 -14.17 3.70
C SER A 69 9.21 -14.08 2.66
N LYS A 70 9.40 -15.16 1.90
CA LYS A 70 10.47 -15.27 0.90
C LYS A 70 9.89 -15.41 -0.50
N CYS A 71 10.51 -14.77 -1.47
CA CYS A 71 10.26 -14.93 -2.89
C CYS A 71 11.59 -14.85 -3.63
N GLU A 72 11.64 -15.36 -4.87
CA GLU A 72 12.77 -15.09 -5.78
C GLU A 72 12.85 -13.60 -6.13
N ASN A 73 11.70 -12.92 -6.21
CA ASN A 73 11.63 -11.49 -6.44
C ASN A 73 11.99 -10.70 -5.17
N THR A 74 12.61 -9.53 -5.37
CA THR A 74 13.17 -8.71 -4.28
C THR A 74 12.15 -7.78 -3.62
N ALA A 75 10.98 -7.56 -4.22
CA ALA A 75 9.97 -6.64 -3.71
C ALA A 75 8.56 -7.19 -3.93
N PHE A 76 7.70 -7.00 -2.92
CA PHE A 76 6.26 -7.26 -3.01
C PHE A 76 5.56 -6.05 -3.65
N ILE A 77 4.98 -6.22 -4.84
CA ILE A 77 4.46 -5.09 -5.63
C ILE A 77 2.94 -5.17 -5.79
N LEU A 78 2.26 -4.11 -5.38
CA LEU A 78 0.83 -3.89 -5.54
C LEU A 78 0.59 -2.74 -6.52
N LYS A 79 0.78 -3.04 -7.82
CA LYS A 79 0.51 -2.13 -8.94
C LYS A 79 -1.00 -1.97 -9.10
N GLU A 80 -1.47 -0.72 -9.08
CA GLU A 80 -2.87 -0.35 -9.29
C GLU A 80 -3.87 -1.23 -8.52
N PHE A 81 -3.59 -1.42 -7.24
CA PHE A 81 -4.14 -2.49 -6.43
C PHE A 81 -5.63 -2.34 -6.12
N GLU A 82 -6.41 -3.28 -6.63
CA GLU A 82 -7.78 -3.52 -6.19
C GLU A 82 -7.86 -4.69 -5.21
N LYS A 83 -7.39 -5.87 -5.62
CA LYS A 83 -7.44 -7.10 -4.82
C LYS A 83 -6.24 -7.99 -5.07
N THR A 84 -5.90 -8.79 -4.08
CA THR A 84 -4.97 -9.92 -4.16
C THR A 84 -5.41 -11.02 -3.20
N THR A 85 -4.64 -12.10 -3.07
CA THR A 85 -4.98 -13.25 -2.23
C THR A 85 -3.85 -13.64 -1.28
N MET A 86 -4.26 -14.34 -0.23
CA MET A 86 -3.38 -15.09 0.66
C MET A 86 -3.91 -16.52 0.79
N GLU A 87 -3.02 -17.50 0.74
CA GLU A 87 -3.36 -18.91 0.92
C GLU A 87 -2.85 -19.40 2.28
N PHE A 88 -3.69 -20.11 3.01
CA PHE A 88 -3.36 -20.78 4.27
C PHE A 88 -3.53 -22.28 4.09
N GLU A 89 -2.44 -23.02 4.10
CA GLU A 89 -2.43 -24.45 3.86
C GLU A 89 -2.00 -25.20 5.13
N LEU A 90 -2.86 -26.12 5.59
CA LEU A 90 -2.62 -26.95 6.75
C LEU A 90 -3.13 -28.37 6.47
N ASN A 91 -2.26 -29.37 6.56
CA ASN A 91 -2.60 -30.79 6.35
C ASN A 91 -3.33 -31.08 5.02
N GLY A 92 -2.94 -30.39 3.94
CA GLY A 92 -3.54 -30.57 2.60
C GLY A 92 -4.87 -29.84 2.39
N GLU A 93 -5.39 -29.12 3.38
CA GLU A 93 -6.51 -28.20 3.22
C GLU A 93 -6.00 -26.77 2.99
N THR A 94 -6.52 -26.10 1.96
CA THR A 94 -6.19 -24.71 1.64
C THR A 94 -7.40 -23.81 1.87
N GLU A 95 -7.21 -22.74 2.64
CA GLU A 95 -8.17 -21.65 2.81
C GLU A 95 -7.59 -20.37 2.18
N ILE A 96 -8.38 -19.70 1.33
CA ILE A 96 -7.96 -18.50 0.61
C ILE A 96 -8.62 -17.26 1.22
N VAL A 97 -7.82 -16.25 1.55
CA VAL A 97 -8.29 -14.93 2.00
C VAL A 97 -8.14 -13.94 0.85
N THR A 98 -9.21 -13.24 0.50
CA THR A 98 -9.12 -12.07 -0.38
C THR A 98 -8.62 -10.87 0.41
N VAL A 99 -7.56 -10.23 -0.08
CA VAL A 99 -7.02 -8.98 0.46
C VAL A 99 -7.44 -7.85 -0.48
N ASP A 100 -8.20 -6.90 0.03
CA ASP A 100 -8.93 -5.92 -0.76
C ASP A 100 -8.47 -4.49 -0.42
N SER A 101 -8.35 -3.61 -1.41
CA SER A 101 -7.94 -2.22 -1.19
C SER A 101 -9.00 -1.39 -0.45
N GLY A 102 -10.26 -1.81 -0.48
CA GLY A 102 -11.41 -1.07 0.03
C GLY A 102 -11.98 -0.06 -0.97
N VAL A 103 -11.45 -0.01 -2.20
CA VAL A 103 -11.99 0.84 -3.26
C VAL A 103 -13.41 0.40 -3.62
N GLY A 104 -14.32 1.37 -3.72
CA GLY A 104 -15.74 1.15 -3.99
C GLY A 104 -16.59 0.83 -2.76
N ASP A 105 -15.97 0.73 -1.58
CA ASP A 105 -16.64 0.47 -0.30
C ASP A 105 -16.26 1.56 0.73
N GLU A 106 -15.00 1.55 1.18
CA GLU A 106 -14.48 2.45 2.21
C GLU A 106 -13.83 3.72 1.62
N ILE A 107 -13.25 3.60 0.42
CA ILE A 107 -12.58 4.68 -0.28
C ILE A 107 -12.99 4.74 -1.75
N VAL A 108 -12.85 5.92 -2.33
CA VAL A 108 -12.98 6.17 -3.77
C VAL A 108 -11.58 6.27 -4.36
N LYS A 109 -11.42 5.80 -5.60
CA LYS A 109 -10.24 5.97 -6.43
C LYS A 109 -10.63 6.73 -7.69
N GLU A 110 -9.89 7.80 -8.00
CA GLU A 110 -9.96 8.50 -9.29
C GLU A 110 -8.62 8.39 -10.01
N GLU A 111 -8.67 8.00 -11.29
CA GLU A 111 -7.47 7.87 -12.10
C GLU A 111 -7.18 9.16 -12.85
N LEU A 112 -6.06 9.79 -12.53
CA LEU A 112 -5.55 10.94 -13.24
C LEU A 112 -4.59 10.46 -14.32
N ARG A 113 -4.93 10.68 -15.60
CA ARG A 113 -4.15 10.25 -16.78
C ARG A 113 -4.00 11.38 -17.81
N GLY A 114 -4.06 12.62 -17.36
CA GLY A 114 -3.98 13.82 -18.20
C GLY A 114 -2.69 14.59 -17.94
N GLU A 115 -2.82 15.91 -17.79
CA GLU A 115 -1.69 16.79 -17.42
C GLU A 115 -1.01 16.34 -16.13
N ILE A 116 -1.78 15.80 -15.18
CA ILE A 116 -1.30 15.11 -13.99
C ILE A 116 -1.59 13.62 -14.15
N VAL A 117 -0.58 12.81 -13.87
CA VAL A 117 -0.66 11.34 -13.84
C VAL A 117 -0.53 10.87 -12.40
N GLY A 118 -1.46 10.03 -11.97
CA GLY A 118 -1.50 9.50 -10.62
C GLY A 118 -2.86 8.92 -10.26
N ASN A 119 -3.00 8.42 -9.04
CA ASN A 119 -4.28 7.94 -8.52
C ASN A 119 -4.65 8.76 -7.28
N LEU A 120 -5.85 9.31 -7.27
CA LEU A 120 -6.38 10.09 -6.16
C LEU A 120 -7.30 9.20 -5.32
N PHE A 121 -7.05 9.13 -4.02
CA PHE A 121 -7.82 8.33 -3.08
C PHE A 121 -8.44 9.22 -2.02
N TYR A 122 -9.68 8.95 -1.61
CA TYR A 122 -10.30 9.63 -0.49
C TYR A 122 -11.42 8.78 0.13
N PRO A 123 -11.80 9.01 1.41
CA PRO A 123 -12.92 8.32 2.05
C PRO A 123 -14.21 8.41 1.25
N SER A 124 -14.93 7.29 1.11
CA SER A 124 -16.23 7.25 0.42
C SER A 124 -17.34 8.01 1.15
N LYS A 125 -17.18 8.17 2.47
CA LYS A 125 -18.12 8.85 3.36
C LYS A 125 -17.42 9.94 4.14
N GLY A 126 -18.17 11.00 4.47
CA GLY A 126 -17.69 12.12 5.27
C GLY A 126 -17.58 13.43 4.49
N GLY A 127 -16.89 14.39 5.10
CA GLY A 127 -16.78 15.76 4.63
C GLY A 127 -15.54 16.01 3.79
N LYS A 128 -14.85 17.11 4.09
CA LYS A 128 -13.57 17.47 3.50
C LYS A 128 -12.43 16.91 4.34
N PHE A 129 -11.31 16.57 3.71
CA PHE A 129 -10.19 15.87 4.31
C PHE A 129 -8.87 16.60 4.03
N PRO A 130 -7.93 16.61 4.98
CA PRO A 130 -6.59 17.13 4.76
C PRO A 130 -5.89 16.40 3.62
N VAL A 131 -5.05 17.12 2.88
CA VAL A 131 -4.44 16.65 1.64
C VAL A 131 -3.04 16.09 1.87
N ILE A 132 -2.79 14.89 1.33
CA ILE A 132 -1.47 14.29 1.20
C ILE A 132 -1.12 14.13 -0.27
N VAL A 133 0.09 14.53 -0.66
CA VAL A 133 0.68 14.09 -1.93
C VAL A 133 1.80 13.11 -1.62
N HIS A 134 1.58 11.86 -2.03
CA HIS A 134 2.52 10.76 -1.87
C HIS A 134 3.34 10.60 -3.16
N ILE A 135 4.65 10.56 -3.02
CA ILE A 135 5.62 10.58 -4.12
C ILE A 135 6.58 9.41 -3.90
N ASN A 136 6.41 8.37 -4.70
CA ASN A 136 7.30 7.22 -4.70
C ASN A 136 8.71 7.55 -5.21
N GLY A 137 9.62 6.56 -5.14
CA GLY A 137 10.94 6.67 -5.74
C GLY A 137 10.92 6.52 -7.27
N GLY A 138 12.03 6.06 -7.84
CA GLY A 138 12.17 5.81 -9.28
C GLY A 138 11.39 4.59 -9.83
N VAL A 139 10.23 4.28 -9.26
CA VAL A 139 9.34 3.21 -9.75
C VAL A 139 8.70 3.65 -11.06
N ASN A 140 8.43 2.70 -11.96
CA ASN A 140 7.90 2.96 -13.30
C ASN A 140 6.41 2.60 -13.45
N HIS A 141 5.71 2.48 -12.33
CA HIS A 141 4.30 2.12 -12.23
C HIS A 141 3.68 2.83 -11.01
N VAL A 142 2.36 2.90 -10.96
CA VAL A 142 1.63 3.49 -9.82
C VAL A 142 1.45 2.46 -8.70
N GLN A 143 1.76 2.84 -7.46
CA GLN A 143 1.65 1.98 -6.28
C GLN A 143 0.58 2.49 -5.30
N ASP A 144 -0.59 1.84 -5.32
CA ASP A 144 -1.80 2.33 -4.64
C ASP A 144 -1.84 1.96 -3.14
N ALA A 145 -1.06 0.97 -2.72
CA ALA A 145 -1.22 0.33 -1.41
C ALA A 145 -1.03 1.29 -0.22
N ARG A 146 -0.05 2.21 -0.28
CA ARG A 146 0.17 3.19 0.80
C ARG A 146 -0.89 4.29 0.80
N SER A 147 -1.21 4.80 -0.39
CA SER A 147 -2.17 5.88 -0.55
C SER A 147 -3.59 5.46 -0.19
N SER A 148 -3.98 4.22 -0.50
CA SER A 148 -5.26 3.65 -0.07
C SER A 148 -5.36 3.49 1.45
N LEU A 149 -4.28 3.07 2.13
CA LEU A 149 -4.25 3.02 3.60
C LEU A 149 -4.42 4.40 4.22
N LEU A 150 -3.67 5.40 3.74
CA LEU A 150 -3.79 6.77 4.23
C LEU A 150 -5.19 7.34 3.97
N ALA A 151 -5.79 7.07 2.81
CA ALA A 151 -7.15 7.53 2.53
C ALA A 151 -8.18 6.95 3.49
N ARG A 152 -8.04 5.68 3.90
CA ARG A 152 -8.91 5.05 4.90
C ARG A 152 -8.80 5.66 6.29
N GLU A 153 -7.69 6.35 6.59
CA GLU A 153 -7.49 7.10 7.84
C GLU A 153 -8.00 8.55 7.77
N GLY A 154 -8.74 8.93 6.72
CA GLY A 154 -9.41 10.23 6.64
C GLY A 154 -8.64 11.32 5.89
N TYR A 155 -7.83 10.94 4.90
CA TYR A 155 -7.07 11.88 4.06
C TYR A 155 -7.51 11.79 2.60
N ILE A 156 -7.41 12.90 1.86
CA ILE A 156 -7.37 12.83 0.41
C ILE A 156 -5.91 12.70 -0.02
N VAL A 157 -5.60 11.65 -0.77
CA VAL A 157 -4.22 11.25 -1.06
C VAL A 157 -4.02 11.14 -2.55
N LEU A 158 -3.19 12.02 -3.11
CA LEU A 158 -2.71 11.86 -4.47
C LEU A 158 -1.45 11.00 -4.46
N GLU A 159 -1.53 9.82 -5.04
CA GLU A 159 -0.36 9.08 -5.47
C GLU A 159 0.17 9.69 -6.78
N LEU A 160 1.24 10.47 -6.68
CA LEU A 160 1.79 11.21 -7.81
C LEU A 160 2.82 10.39 -8.58
N ALA A 161 2.46 10.04 -9.82
CA ALA A 161 3.40 9.45 -10.75
C ALA A 161 4.23 10.54 -11.46
N TYR A 162 5.52 10.27 -11.66
CA TYR A 162 6.42 11.13 -12.43
C TYR A 162 7.42 10.35 -13.32
N ASN A 163 7.28 9.04 -13.39
CA ASN A 163 8.21 8.12 -14.07
C ASN A 163 7.47 6.93 -14.73
N VAL A 164 6.19 7.09 -15.09
CA VAL A 164 5.35 6.00 -15.58
C VAL A 164 5.16 6.11 -17.09
N GLN A 165 6.02 5.42 -17.85
CA GLN A 165 6.04 5.49 -19.32
C GLN A 165 4.75 5.02 -19.99
N GLU A 166 4.06 4.04 -19.40
CA GLU A 166 2.76 3.55 -19.91
C GLU A 166 1.70 4.66 -19.96
N TYR A 167 1.87 5.73 -19.17
CA TYR A 167 1.01 6.92 -19.17
C TYR A 167 1.68 8.14 -19.79
N GLY A 168 2.68 7.93 -20.65
CA GLY A 168 3.32 9.00 -21.43
C GLY A 168 4.34 9.84 -20.65
N GLN A 169 4.72 9.45 -19.43
CA GLN A 169 5.74 10.18 -18.68
C GLN A 169 7.16 9.78 -19.12
N PRO A 170 8.12 10.71 -19.11
CA PRO A 170 9.50 10.41 -19.46
C PRO A 170 10.18 9.59 -18.35
N VAL A 171 11.18 8.79 -18.75
CA VAL A 171 12.02 8.02 -17.84
C VAL A 171 12.81 8.96 -16.95
N LEU A 172 12.77 8.72 -15.64
CA LEU A 172 13.41 9.53 -14.62
C LEU A 172 14.90 9.77 -14.89
N PHE A 173 15.64 8.72 -15.25
CA PHE A 173 17.08 8.81 -15.49
C PHE A 173 17.46 9.54 -16.78
N LEU A 174 16.49 9.88 -17.63
CA LEU A 174 16.71 10.69 -18.83
C LEU A 174 16.32 12.15 -18.62
N ARG A 175 15.92 12.54 -17.40
CA ARG A 175 15.54 13.93 -17.09
C ARG A 175 16.77 14.75 -16.71
N ASP A 176 16.87 15.93 -17.31
CA ASP A 176 17.89 16.91 -16.95
C ASP A 176 17.59 17.62 -15.60
N ALA A 177 16.31 17.72 -15.23
CA ALA A 177 15.86 18.40 -14.01
C ALA A 177 14.63 17.75 -13.37
N PHE A 178 14.46 17.96 -12.06
CA PHE A 178 13.24 17.56 -11.32
C PHE A 178 12.07 18.48 -11.69
N PRO A 179 10.88 17.93 -11.98
CA PRO A 179 9.75 18.72 -12.42
C PRO A 179 9.00 19.32 -11.21
N LEU A 180 9.60 20.30 -10.53
CA LEU A 180 8.98 20.91 -9.34
C LEU A 180 7.68 21.67 -9.68
N GLU A 181 7.59 22.22 -10.89
CA GLU A 181 6.38 22.84 -11.42
C GLU A 181 5.25 21.82 -11.57
N TYR A 182 5.58 20.57 -11.92
CA TYR A 182 4.61 19.48 -12.01
C TYR A 182 4.09 19.09 -10.61
N VAL A 183 4.95 19.11 -9.59
CA VAL A 183 4.53 18.92 -8.19
C VAL A 183 3.58 20.04 -7.77
N GLU A 184 3.91 21.29 -8.08
CA GLU A 184 3.04 22.44 -7.78
C GLU A 184 1.66 22.32 -8.44
N GLN A 185 1.63 22.01 -9.74
CA GLN A 185 0.38 21.84 -10.49
C GLN A 185 -0.46 20.71 -9.90
N SER A 186 0.19 19.61 -9.50
CA SER A 186 -0.47 18.47 -8.84
C SER A 186 -1.09 18.88 -7.51
N ILE A 187 -0.35 19.61 -6.68
CA ILE A 187 -0.84 20.14 -5.38
C ILE A 187 -2.05 21.03 -5.59
N LYS A 188 -1.95 22.01 -6.49
CA LYS A 188 -3.05 22.94 -6.80
C LYS A 188 -4.28 22.21 -7.31
N LYS A 189 -4.11 21.17 -8.15
CA LYS A 189 -5.20 20.36 -8.65
C LYS A 189 -5.94 19.63 -7.52
N VAL A 190 -5.22 19.07 -6.55
CA VAL A 190 -5.84 18.32 -5.44
C VAL A 190 -6.45 19.26 -4.42
N LEU A 191 -5.82 20.40 -4.10
CA LEU A 191 -6.40 21.41 -3.21
C LEU A 191 -7.71 21.99 -3.77
N ALA A 192 -7.87 22.04 -5.09
CA ALA A 192 -9.12 22.44 -5.73
C ALA A 192 -10.22 21.37 -5.71
N HIS A 193 -9.93 20.15 -5.26
CA HIS A 193 -10.90 19.07 -5.17
C HIS A 193 -11.99 19.37 -4.13
N ASP A 194 -13.24 19.02 -4.38
CA ASP A 194 -14.36 19.34 -3.48
C ASP A 194 -14.23 18.71 -2.09
N LYS A 195 -13.61 17.52 -2.02
CA LYS A 195 -13.23 16.81 -0.79
C LYS A 195 -11.96 17.33 -0.11
N ALA A 196 -11.22 18.28 -0.67
CA ALA A 196 -10.03 18.81 -0.02
C ALA A 196 -10.38 19.82 1.08
N TYR A 197 -9.66 19.75 2.20
CA TYR A 197 -9.72 20.69 3.32
C TYR A 197 -8.39 21.45 3.46
N GLY A 198 -8.50 22.76 3.63
CA GLY A 198 -7.35 23.66 3.79
C GLY A 198 -6.72 24.09 2.47
N ASP A 199 -5.67 24.89 2.59
CA ASP A 199 -4.95 25.51 1.46
C ASP A 199 -3.51 24.98 1.32
N THR A 200 -3.13 24.03 2.18
CA THR A 200 -1.79 23.41 2.27
C THR A 200 -1.88 21.90 2.18
N VAL A 201 -0.75 21.26 1.87
CA VAL A 201 -0.61 19.80 1.80
C VAL A 201 0.49 19.28 2.72
N VAL A 202 0.41 17.99 3.02
CA VAL A 202 1.55 17.20 3.50
C VAL A 202 2.18 16.47 2.32
N LEU A 203 3.51 16.52 2.20
CA LEU A 203 4.25 15.72 1.23
C LEU A 203 4.87 14.50 1.89
N ILE A 204 4.62 13.33 1.33
CA ILE A 204 5.29 12.08 1.74
C ILE A 204 6.11 11.59 0.56
N GLY A 205 7.43 11.60 0.71
CA GLY A 205 8.36 11.16 -0.33
C GLY A 205 9.14 9.92 0.06
N GLN A 206 9.41 9.04 -0.90
CA GLN A 206 10.30 7.89 -0.71
C GLN A 206 11.45 7.90 -1.72
N CYS A 207 12.68 7.61 -1.28
CA CYS A 207 13.84 7.54 -2.18
C CYS A 207 13.94 8.85 -2.98
N LYS A 208 13.90 8.77 -4.32
CA LYS A 208 13.96 9.96 -5.17
C LYS A 208 12.75 10.89 -5.04
N GLY A 209 11.60 10.36 -4.60
CA GLY A 209 10.45 11.16 -4.21
C GLY A 209 10.68 11.95 -2.91
N ALA A 210 11.56 11.49 -2.01
CA ALA A 210 11.93 12.23 -0.80
C ALA A 210 12.77 13.47 -1.13
N ASP A 211 13.72 13.36 -2.08
CA ASP A 211 14.46 14.51 -2.61
C ASP A 211 13.47 15.55 -3.18
N MET A 212 12.51 15.10 -3.98
CA MET A 212 11.52 15.97 -4.63
C MET A 212 10.59 16.64 -3.61
N ALA A 213 10.08 15.89 -2.64
CA ALA A 213 9.24 16.41 -1.56
C ALA A 213 10.00 17.44 -0.70
N THR A 214 11.26 17.16 -0.35
CA THR A 214 12.09 18.05 0.48
C THR A 214 12.45 19.33 -0.26
N ALA A 215 12.88 19.22 -1.53
CA ALA A 215 13.20 20.36 -2.36
C ALA A 215 11.98 21.27 -2.54
N PHE A 216 10.82 20.69 -2.89
CA PHE A 216 9.60 21.44 -3.09
C PHE A 216 9.12 22.11 -1.80
N GLY A 217 9.04 21.36 -0.69
CA GLY A 217 8.61 21.90 0.60
C GLY A 217 9.50 23.04 1.11
N SER A 218 10.80 22.99 0.83
CA SER A 218 11.73 24.07 1.18
C SER A 218 11.51 25.35 0.35
N LEU A 219 11.11 25.19 -0.92
CA LEU A 219 10.87 26.31 -1.84
C LEU A 219 9.47 26.91 -1.69
N ARG A 220 8.49 26.11 -1.26
CA ARG A 220 7.07 26.48 -1.20
C ARG A 220 6.44 26.21 0.18
N PRO A 221 6.96 26.85 1.24
CA PRO A 221 6.37 26.74 2.58
C PRO A 221 4.95 27.33 2.66
N ASP A 222 4.53 28.11 1.66
CA ASP A 222 3.16 28.61 1.51
C ASP A 222 2.15 27.52 1.08
N LEU A 223 2.62 26.43 0.47
CA LEU A 223 1.78 25.32 0.02
C LEU A 223 1.99 24.03 0.82
N VAL A 224 3.10 23.90 1.55
CA VAL A 224 3.50 22.66 2.21
C VAL A 224 3.61 22.88 3.71
N GLU A 225 2.76 22.20 4.47
CA GLU A 225 2.75 22.26 5.93
C GLU A 225 3.80 21.33 6.55
N LEU A 226 4.00 20.15 5.95
CA LEU A 226 4.90 19.13 6.46
C LEU A 226 5.49 18.29 5.33
N VAL A 227 6.75 17.91 5.48
CA VAL A 227 7.43 16.92 4.62
C VAL A 227 7.84 15.71 5.46
N ILE A 228 7.51 14.51 4.97
CA ILE A 228 7.96 13.23 5.51
C ILE A 228 8.78 12.51 4.44
N GLY A 229 10.07 12.32 4.70
CA GLY A 229 10.99 11.64 3.78
C GLY A 229 11.40 10.26 4.30
N ALA A 230 11.06 9.19 3.56
CA ALA A 230 11.51 7.83 3.81
C ALA A 230 12.69 7.50 2.88
N VAL A 231 13.91 7.58 3.43
CA VAL A 231 15.20 7.40 2.71
C VAL A 231 15.41 8.47 1.64
N SER A 232 16.21 9.50 1.95
CA SER A 232 16.74 10.43 0.94
C SER A 232 18.04 9.86 0.37
N LEU A 233 18.21 9.90 -0.94
CA LEU A 233 19.48 9.57 -1.62
C LEU A 233 20.08 10.87 -2.17
N SER A 234 20.21 11.86 -1.30
CA SER A 234 20.97 13.07 -1.59
C SER A 234 22.47 12.72 -1.62
N PHE A 235 22.97 12.34 -2.80
CA PHE A 235 24.37 12.61 -3.14
C PHE A 235 24.45 14.10 -3.44
N LEU A 236 24.89 14.88 -2.44
CA LEU A 236 25.43 16.22 -2.65
C LEU A 236 26.71 16.12 -3.49
#